data_AF-A0A1G9M8K6-F1
#
_entry.id   AF-A0A1G9M8K6-F1
#
_cell.length_a   1.000
_cell.length_b   1.000
_cell.length_c   1.000
_cell.angle_alpha   90.00
_cell.angle_beta   90.00
_cell.angle_gamma   90.00
#
_symmetry.space_group_name_H-M   'P 1'
#
loop_
_entity.id
_entity.type
_entity.pdbx_description
1 polymer ?
#
loop_
_entity_poly.entity_id
_entity_poly.type
_entity_poly.pdbx_seq_one_letter_code
_entity_poly.pdbx_strand_id
1 'polypeptide(L)' 'MFHGRGPEGNRLVQGKPDWTAGCIAVRDDEIEDIYAMLQPGVPVMIYP' A
#
# COMPACT_ATOMS: atom_id res chain seq x y z
N MET A 1 -1.75 -3.20 7.13
CA MET A 1 -2.10 -3.80 5.82
C MET A 1 -1.41 -2.99 4.73
N PHE A 2 -0.91 -3.61 3.67
CA PHE A 2 -0.33 -2.92 2.52
C PHE A 2 -1.42 -2.71 1.47
N HIS A 3 -1.55 -1.51 0.92
CA HIS A 3 -2.59 -1.20 -0.06
C HIS A 3 -2.05 -0.36 -1.21
N GLY A 4 -2.29 -0.84 -2.43
CA GLY A 4 -2.40 0.02 -3.60
C GLY A 4 -3.68 0.86 -3.55
N ARG A 5 -3.74 1.89 -4.37
CA ARG A 5 -4.84 2.85 -4.48
C ARG A 5 -6.03 2.31 -5.30
N GLY A 6 -5.73 1.51 -6.32
CA GLY A 6 -6.71 0.94 -7.24
C GLY A 6 -7.46 1.98 -8.08
N PRO A 7 -8.32 1.54 -9.01
CA PRO A 7 -9.00 2.43 -9.96
C PRO A 7 -9.87 3.50 -9.30
N GLU A 8 -10.55 3.15 -8.21
CA GLU A 8 -11.41 4.08 -7.47
C GLU A 8 -10.58 5.12 -6.71
N GLY A 9 -9.57 4.71 -5.95
CA GLY A 9 -8.72 5.67 -5.25
C GLY A 9 -7.94 6.54 -6.24
N ASN A 10 -7.50 6.00 -7.38
CA ASN A 10 -6.86 6.78 -8.46
C ASN A 10 -7.79 7.87 -9.02
N ARG A 11 -9.11 7.78 -8.82
CA ARG A 11 -10.06 8.85 -9.15
C ARG A 11 -10.31 9.78 -7.96
N LEU A 12 -10.48 9.24 -6.76
CA LEU A 12 -11.04 9.98 -5.62
C LEU A 12 -10.00 10.69 -4.74
N VAL A 13 -8.75 10.23 -4.72
CA VAL A 13 -7.72 10.72 -3.78
C VAL A 13 -6.40 11.07 -4.48
N GLN A 14 -6.49 11.52 -5.73
CA GLN A 14 -5.34 12.01 -6.49
C GLN A 14 -4.58 13.09 -5.71
N GLY A 15 -3.26 12.98 -5.67
CA GLY A 15 -2.39 13.96 -5.00
C GLY A 15 -2.29 13.83 -3.48
N LYS A 16 -3.01 12.88 -2.84
CA LYS A 16 -2.79 12.53 -1.43
C LYS A 16 -1.73 11.41 -1.33
N PRO A 17 -0.53 11.69 -0.77
CA PRO A 17 0.52 10.67 -0.64
C PRO A 17 0.07 9.54 0.28
N ASP A 18 -0.45 9.88 1.47
CA ASP A 18 -1.18 8.96 2.34
C ASP A 18 -2.68 9.24 2.22
N TRP A 19 -3.38 8.29 1.63
CA TRP A 19 -4.83 8.32 1.43
C TRP A 19 -5.55 7.28 2.28
N THR A 20 -4.79 6.52 3.08
CA THR A 20 -5.31 5.41 3.87
C THR A 20 -5.70 5.86 5.27
N ALA A 21 -6.40 5.01 6.02
CA ALA A 21 -6.74 5.27 7.43
C ALA A 21 -5.66 4.76 8.40
N GLY A 22 -4.38 4.78 8.00
CA GLY A 22 -3.26 4.21 8.77
C GLY A 22 -2.74 2.86 8.25
N CYS A 23 -2.96 2.58 6.96
CA CYS A 23 -2.31 1.46 6.27
C CYS A 23 -0.96 1.91 5.69
N ILE A 24 -0.17 0.96 5.21
CA ILE A 24 1.03 1.27 4.42
C ILE A 24 0.56 1.48 2.97
N ALA A 25 0.48 2.73 2.56
CA ALA A 25 0.14 3.11 1.20
C ALA A 25 1.33 2.83 0.26
N VAL A 26 1.10 2.06 -0.80
CA VAL A 26 2.08 1.79 -1.86
C VAL A 26 1.44 2.08 -3.22
N ARG A 27 2.23 2.06 -4.31
CA ARG A 27 1.67 2.13 -5.66
C ARG A 27 0.98 0.82 -6.04
N ASP A 28 0.11 0.89 -7.05
CA ASP A 28 -0.66 -0.26 -7.53
C ASP A 28 0.23 -1.37 -8.14
N ASP A 29 1.39 -1.03 -8.67
CA ASP A 29 2.38 -1.99 -9.15
C ASP A 29 3.20 -2.61 -8.00
N GLU A 30 3.56 -1.80 -7.00
CA GLU A 30 4.34 -2.25 -5.84
C GLU A 30 3.61 -3.27 -4.96
N ILE A 31 2.29 -3.19 -4.86
CA ILE A 31 1.52 -4.15 -4.05
C ILE A 31 1.61 -5.56 -4.63
N GLU A 32 1.70 -5.69 -5.96
CA GLU A 32 1.83 -6.99 -6.65
C GLU A 32 3.19 -7.63 -6.32
N ASP A 33 4.27 -6.85 -6.36
CA ASP A 33 5.61 -7.31 -5.97
C ASP A 33 5.66 -7.72 -4.49
N ILE A 34 5.08 -6.91 -3.60
CA ILE A 34 5.01 -7.21 -2.16
C ILE A 34 4.22 -8.50 -1.91
N TYR A 35 3.07 -8.67 -2.56
CA TYR A 35 2.25 -9.88 -2.43
C TYR A 35 2.98 -11.12 -2.96
N ALA A 36 3.74 -11.00 -4.04
CA ALA A 36 4.53 -12.09 -4.60
C ALA A 36 5.73 -12.48 -3.71
N MET A 37 6.29 -11.53 -2.96
CA MET A 37 7.49 -11.75 -2.14
C MET A 37 7.20 -12.16 -0.69
N LEU A 38 6.13 -11.65 -0.08
CA LEU A 38 5.88 -11.82 1.35
C LEU A 38 4.98 -13.01 1.66
N GLN A 39 5.36 -13.75 2.70
CA GLN A 39 4.51 -14.77 3.31
C GLN A 39 3.86 -14.24 4.60
N PRO A 40 2.69 -14.78 5.01
CA PRO A 40 2.13 -14.47 6.31
C PRO A 40 3.13 -14.71 7.45
N GLY A 41 3.23 -13.77 8.38
CA GLY A 41 4.16 -13.83 9.52
C GLY A 41 5.53 -13.17 9.26
N VAL A 42 5.82 -12.69 8.05
CA VAL A 42 7.02 -11.86 7.82
C VAL A 42 6.88 -10.53 8.58
N PRO A 43 7.82 -10.20 9.49
CA PRO A 43 7.75 -8.96 10.26
C PRO A 43 8.03 -7.74 9.39
N VAL A 44 7.29 -6.66 9.65
CA VAL A 44 7.45 -5.35 8.99
C VAL A 44 7.79 -4.32 10.06
N MET A 45 8.95 -3.70 9.92
CA MET A 45 9.44 -2.68 10.86
C MET A 45 9.29 -1.30 10.23
N ILE A 46 8.62 -0.39 10.93
CA ILE A 46 8.45 1.00 10.51
C ILE A 46 9.27 1.87 11.45
N TYR A 47 10.13 2.71 10.88
CA TYR A 47 10.98 3.66 11.60
C TYR A 47 10.49 5.10 11.35
N PRO A 48 10.71 6.05 12.28
CA PRO A 48 10.39 7.46 12.09
C PRO A 48 11.19 8.12 10.96
#